data_AF-A0A941F669-F1
#
_entry.id   AF-A0A941F669-F1
#
_cell.length_a   1.000
_cell.length_b   1.000
_cell.length_c   1.000
_cell.angle_alpha   90.00
_cell.angle_beta   90.00
_cell.angle_gamma   90.00
#
_symmetry.space_group_name_H-M   'P 1'
#
loop_
_entity.id
_entity.type
_entity.pdbx_description
1 polymer ?
#
loop_
_entity_poly.entity_id
_entity_poly.type
_entity_poly.pdbx_seq_one_letter_code
_entity_poly.pdbx_strand_id
1 'polypeptide(L)'
;MRIFRQLAIILSINFAGELLSKGLSLPLPGSIVGMLILLILLITGVVKEAHIAETANFFLEKMPFFFIPAGVSVMVAYQLIDGHLAGVIGTIVLSTLLVMVVSALVTQFIIKKKNND
;
A
#
# COMPACT_ATOMS: atom_id res chain seq x y z
N MET A 1 13.16 4.14 23.95
CA MET A 1 13.88 4.09 22.65
C MET A 1 13.40 2.98 21.69
N ARG A 2 12.29 2.27 21.98
CA ARG A 2 11.80 1.20 21.09
C ARG A 2 11.30 1.75 19.75
N ILE A 3 10.49 2.81 19.77
CA ILE A 3 9.97 3.49 18.57
C ILE A 3 11.08 3.83 17.55
N PHE A 4 12.19 4.42 17.98
CA PHE A 4 13.28 4.80 17.08
C PHE A 4 13.93 3.60 16.40
N ARG A 5 14.08 2.48 17.13
CA ARG A 5 14.65 1.25 16.57
C ARG A 5 13.69 0.62 15.55
N GLN A 6 12.40 0.57 15.87
CA GLN A 6 11.39 0.03 14.96
C GLN A 6 11.25 0.91 13.70
N LEU A 7 11.27 2.23 13.87
CA LEU A 7 11.30 3.20 12.77
C LEU A 7 12.54 2.98 11.88
N ALA A 8 13.72 2.81 12.48
CA ALA A 8 14.94 2.54 11.74
C ALA A 8 14.85 1.25 10.91
N ILE A 9 14.20 0.19 11.42
CA ILE A 9 13.96 -1.05 10.68
C ILE A 9 13.06 -0.77 9.47
N ILE A 10 11.93 -0.09 9.66
CA ILE A 10 10.97 0.23 8.58
C ILE A 10 11.65 1.08 7.50
N LEU A 11 12.39 2.13 7.91
CA LEU A 11 13.12 3.00 6.99
C LEU A 11 14.25 2.27 6.25
N SER A 12 14.97 1.38 6.92
CA SER A 12 16.05 0.59 6.29
C SER A 12 15.49 -0.34 5.21
N ILE A 13 14.33 -0.97 5.46
CA ILE A 13 13.67 -1.83 4.48
C ILE A 13 13.15 -1.02 3.30
N ASN A 14 12.57 0.16 3.57
CA ASN A 14 12.11 1.05 2.51
C ASN A 14 13.28 1.56 1.65
N PHE A 15 14.39 1.93 2.28
CA PHE A 15 15.62 2.34 1.59
C PHE A 15 16.22 1.20 0.76
N ALA A 16 16.24 -0.03 1.29
CA ALA A 16 16.65 -1.20 0.53
C ALA A 16 15.75 -1.43 -0.70
N GLY A 17 14.42 -1.27 -0.55
CA GLY A 17 13.47 -1.35 -1.66
C GLY A 17 13.69 -0.30 -2.74
N GLU A 18 14.03 0.93 -2.35
CA GLU A 18 14.38 2.03 -3.26
C GLU A 18 15.70 1.76 -4.00
N LEU A 19 16.73 1.28 -3.30
CA LEU A 19 17.99 0.89 -3.92
C LEU A 19 17.81 -0.27 -4.90
N LEU A 20 16.99 -1.26 -4.55
CA LEU A 20 16.67 -2.38 -5.43
C LEU A 20 15.86 -1.94 -6.65
N SER A 21 14.85 -1.09 -6.47
CA SER A 21 14.05 -0.56 -7.58
C SER A 21 14.93 0.21 -8.58
N LYS A 22 15.80 1.10 -8.08
CA LYS A 22 16.75 1.86 -8.92
C LYS A 22 17.83 0.98 -9.55
N GLY A 23 18.39 0.04 -8.79
CA GLY A 23 19.46 -0.84 -9.25
C GLY A 23 19.01 -1.84 -10.32
N LEU A 24 17.78 -2.38 -10.20
CA LEU A 24 17.20 -3.29 -11.19
C LEU A 24 16.37 -2.58 -12.27
N SER A 25 16.25 -1.24 -12.22
CA SER A 25 15.41 -0.44 -13.12
C SER A 25 13.97 -0.98 -13.21
N LEU A 26 13.40 -1.35 -12.07
CA LEU A 26 12.03 -1.89 -12.03
C LEU A 26 11.03 -0.76 -12.30
N PRO A 27 9.93 -1.02 -13.04
CA PRO A 27 8.88 -0.03 -13.29
C PRO A 27 8.05 0.30 -12.04
N LEU A 28 8.36 -0.32 -10.90
CA LEU A 28 7.65 -0.17 -9.64
C LEU A 28 8.38 0.85 -8.74
N PRO A 29 7.63 1.75 -8.07
CA PRO A 29 8.18 2.60 -7.02
C PRO A 29 8.89 1.76 -5.95
N GLY A 30 10.01 2.25 -5.43
CA GLY A 30 10.78 1.54 -4.40
C GLY A 30 9.99 1.24 -3.13
N SER A 31 8.97 2.03 -2.80
CA SER A 31 8.06 1.76 -1.68
C SER A 31 7.29 0.44 -1.83
N ILE A 32 6.84 0.11 -3.05
CA ILE A 32 6.14 -1.16 -3.34
C ILE A 32 7.12 -2.33 -3.19
N VAL A 33 8.34 -2.17 -3.70
CA VAL A 33 9.40 -3.18 -3.55
C VAL A 33 9.75 -3.38 -2.07
N GLY A 34 9.86 -2.31 -1.29
CA GLY A 34 10.07 -2.35 0.15
C GLY A 34 8.96 -3.11 0.90
N MET A 35 7.70 -2.94 0.50
CA MET A 35 6.58 -3.72 1.04
C MET A 35 6.72 -5.22 0.77
N LEU A 36 7.13 -5.61 -0.44
CA LEU A 36 7.38 -7.01 -0.78
C LEU A 36 8.55 -7.60 0.03
N ILE A 37 9.62 -6.84 0.21
CA ILE A 37 10.76 -7.25 1.05
C ILE A 37 10.30 -7.45 2.49
N LEU A 38 9.52 -6.50 3.04
CA LEU A 38 8.98 -6.62 4.40
C LEU A 38 8.09 -7.85 4.54
N LEU A 39 7.25 -8.14 3.55
CA LEU A 39 6.40 -9.33 3.52
C LEU A 39 7.25 -10.60 3.57
N ILE A 40 8.29 -10.69 2.75
CA ILE A 40 9.21 -11.85 2.75
C ILE A 40 9.91 -12.00 4.11
N LEU A 41 10.36 -10.89 4.71
CA LEU A 41 10.99 -10.88 6.04
C LEU A 41 10.05 -11.30 7.17
N LEU A 42 8.75 -10.99 7.06
CA LEU A 42 7.71 -11.44 7.98
C LEU A 42 7.42 -12.94 7.81
N ILE A 43 7.29 -13.42 6.57
CA ILE A 43 7.05 -14.85 6.27
C ILE A 43 8.23 -15.70 6.73
N THR A 44 9.46 -15.25 6.50
CA THR A 44 10.69 -15.94 6.93
C THR A 44 10.95 -15.83 8.45
N GLY A 45 10.20 -15.00 9.17
CA GLY A 45 10.32 -14.83 10.62
C GLY A 45 11.56 -14.06 11.08
N VAL A 46 12.37 -13.54 10.15
CA VAL A 46 13.55 -12.70 10.43
C VAL A 46 13.12 -11.41 11.13
N VAL A 47 12.03 -10.81 10.65
CA VAL A 47 11.36 -9.69 11.31
C VAL A 47 10.07 -10.22 11.92
N LYS A 48 9.94 -10.14 13.25
CA LYS A 48 8.70 -10.42 13.95
C LYS A 48 7.82 -9.18 13.93
N GLU A 49 6.51 -9.36 13.89
CA GLU A 49 5.52 -8.28 13.98
C GLU A 49 5.80 -7.36 15.18
N ALA A 50 6.11 -7.94 16.35
CA ALA A 50 6.47 -7.19 17.56
C ALA A 50 7.68 -6.23 17.41
N HIS A 51 8.52 -6.41 16.39
CA HIS A 51 9.65 -5.53 16.11
C HIS A 51 9.27 -4.27 15.32
N ILE A 52 8.05 -4.18 14.78
CA ILE A 52 7.61 -3.04 13.98
C ILE A 52 6.21 -2.53 14.35
N ALA A 53 5.41 -3.34 15.05
CA ALA A 53 3.99 -3.09 15.30
C ALA A 53 3.72 -1.77 16.04
N GLU A 54 4.49 -1.43 17.08
CA GLU A 54 4.25 -0.24 17.89
C GLU A 54 4.37 1.05 17.04
N THR A 55 5.42 1.12 16.21
CA THR A 55 5.65 2.25 15.31
C THR A 55 4.71 2.22 14.13
N ALA A 56 4.49 1.05 13.51
CA ALA A 56 3.55 0.92 12.40
C ALA A 56 2.13 1.35 12.82
N ASN A 57 1.64 0.88 13.97
CA ASN A 57 0.33 1.25 14.51
C ASN A 57 0.24 2.75 14.82
N PHE A 58 1.30 3.37 15.35
CA PHE A 58 1.35 4.81 15.55
C PHE A 58 1.15 5.58 14.23
N PHE A 59 1.84 5.19 13.15
CA PHE A 59 1.67 5.83 11.84
C PHE A 59 0.30 5.55 11.22
N LEU A 60 -0.23 4.33 11.39
CA LEU A 60 -1.56 3.95 10.89
C LEU A 60 -2.67 4.71 11.61
N GLU A 61 -2.56 4.93 12.92
CA GLU A 61 -3.51 5.74 13.68
C GLU A 61 -3.49 7.21 13.20
N LYS A 62 -2.32 7.71 12.79
CA LYS A 62 -2.18 9.07 12.24
C LYS A 62 -2.30 9.11 10.71
N MET A 63 -2.73 8.03 10.06
CA MET A 63 -2.92 7.99 8.59
C MET A 63 -3.79 9.14 8.05
N PRO A 64 -4.90 9.54 8.70
CA PRO A 64 -5.71 10.69 8.27
C PRO A 64 -4.93 11.99 8.10
N PHE A 65 -3.93 12.23 8.93
CA PHE A 65 -3.08 13.42 8.84
C PHE A 65 -2.28 13.45 7.53
N PHE A 66 -1.77 12.30 7.08
CA PHE A 66 -1.04 12.18 5.81
C PHE A 66 -1.94 12.31 4.57
N PHE A 67 -3.26 12.16 4.72
CA PHE A 67 -4.21 12.38 3.63
C PHE A 67 -4.57 13.85 3.42
N ILE A 68 -4.37 14.73 4.42
CA ILE A 68 -4.69 16.16 4.30
C ILE A 68 -3.92 16.81 3.12
N PRO A 69 -2.59 16.66 2.98
CA PRO A 69 -1.85 17.23 1.85
C PRO A 69 -2.31 16.67 0.50
N ALA A 70 -2.64 15.38 0.42
CA ALA A 70 -3.15 14.76 -0.80
C ALA A 70 -4.52 15.36 -1.18
N GLY A 71 -5.41 15.57 -0.21
CA GLY A 71 -6.71 16.22 -0.44
C GLY A 71 -6.58 17.68 -0.89
N VAL A 72 -5.70 18.46 -0.23
CA VAL A 72 -5.43 19.85 -0.64
C VAL A 72 -4.85 19.92 -2.05
N SER A 73 -3.99 18.97 -2.42
CA SER A 73 -3.43 18.89 -3.78
C SER A 73 -4.52 18.71 -4.85
N VAL A 74 -5.57 17.94 -4.55
CA VAL A 74 -6.74 17.78 -5.44
C VAL A 74 -7.54 19.08 -5.53
N MET A 75 -7.70 19.81 -4.43
CA MET A 75 -8.39 21.11 -4.45
C MET A 75 -7.66 22.15 -5.31
N VAL A 76 -6.33 22.16 -5.30
CA VAL A 76 -5.54 23.03 -6.20
C VAL A 76 -5.76 22.65 -7.67
N ALA A 77 -5.90 21.35 -7.96
CA ALA A 77 -6.18 20.84 -9.29
C ALA A 77 -7.68 20.91 -9.69
N TYR A 78 -8.54 21.53 -8.87
CA TYR A 78 -9.99 21.54 -9.08
C TYR A 78 -10.42 22.08 -10.45
N GLN A 79 -9.70 23.06 -10.99
CA GLN A 79 -9.97 23.63 -12.33
C GLN A 79 -9.85 22.60 -13.47
N LEU A 80 -9.05 21.54 -13.30
CA LEU A 80 -8.94 20.45 -14.30
C LEU A 80 -10.12 19.47 -14.22
N ILE A 81 -10.84 19.46 -13.10
CA ILE A 81 -11.91 18.51 -12.79
C ILE A 81 -13.28 19.17 -12.96
N ASP A 82 -13.33 20.49 -12.93
CA ASP A 82 -14.54 21.27 -13.12
C ASP A 82 -15.21 20.92 -14.45
N GLY A 83 -16.51 20.61 -14.42
CA GLY A 83 -17.28 20.08 -15.55
C GLY A 83 -17.18 18.55 -15.79
N HIS A 84 -16.23 17.84 -15.19
CA HIS A 84 -16.07 16.37 -15.33
C HIS A 84 -16.29 15.59 -14.02
N LEU A 85 -16.72 16.26 -12.94
CA LEU A 85 -16.95 15.67 -11.62
C LEU A 85 -17.81 14.39 -11.65
N ALA A 86 -18.90 14.39 -12.42
CA ALA A 86 -19.77 13.22 -12.55
C ALA A 86 -19.04 12.02 -13.20
N GLY A 87 -18.19 12.27 -14.20
CA GLY A 87 -17.37 11.24 -14.84
C GLY A 87 -16.27 10.70 -13.92
N VAL A 88 -15.64 11.58 -13.14
CA VAL A 88 -14.62 11.18 -12.15
C VAL A 88 -15.23 10.32 -11.05
N ILE A 89 -16.35 10.74 -10.46
CA ILE A 89 -17.04 9.94 -9.44
C ILE A 89 -17.48 8.60 -10.03
N GLY A 90 -18.07 8.61 -11.23
CA GLY A 90 -18.51 7.40 -11.92
C GLY A 90 -17.36 6.40 -12.16
N THR A 91 -16.22 6.87 -12.65
CA THR A 91 -15.03 6.02 -12.90
C THR A 91 -14.42 5.49 -11.60
N ILE A 92 -14.37 6.28 -10.53
CA ILE A 92 -13.89 5.81 -9.20
C ILE A 92 -14.80 4.70 -8.67
N VAL A 93 -16.11 4.92 -8.64
CA VAL A 93 -17.06 3.92 -8.12
C VAL A 93 -17.02 2.65 -8.97
N LEU A 94 -17.07 2.80 -10.29
CA LEU A 94 -17.08 1.66 -11.21
C LEU A 94 -15.78 0.84 -11.11
N SER A 95 -14.62 1.49 -11.12
CA SER A 95 -13.33 0.80 -11.01
C SER A 95 -13.16 0.10 -9.65
N THR A 96 -13.59 0.73 -8.56
CA THR A 96 -13.54 0.15 -7.22
C THR A 96 -14.41 -1.11 -7.12
N LEU A 97 -15.66 -1.03 -7.62
CA LEU A 97 -16.56 -2.17 -7.65
C LEU A 97 -16.02 -3.30 -8.53
N LEU A 98 -15.47 -2.96 -9.70
CA LEU A 98 -14.90 -3.94 -10.60
C LEU A 98 -13.73 -4.68 -9.94
N VAL A 99 -12.77 -3.96 -9.35
CA VAL A 99 -11.62 -4.56 -8.65
C VAL A 99 -12.08 -5.46 -7.50
N MET A 100 -13.07 -5.03 -6.72
CA MET A 100 -13.63 -5.82 -5.62
C MET A 100 -14.29 -7.12 -6.11
N VAL A 101 -15.12 -7.03 -7.16
CA VAL A 101 -15.80 -8.20 -7.75
C VAL A 101 -14.80 -9.18 -8.34
N VAL A 102 -13.83 -8.71 -9.14
CA VAL A 102 -12.81 -9.59 -9.75
C VAL A 102 -11.97 -10.26 -8.67
N SER A 103 -11.53 -9.53 -7.64
CA SER A 103 -10.77 -10.10 -6.53
C SER A 103 -11.57 -11.16 -5.78
N ALA A 104 -12.86 -10.92 -5.53
CA ALA A 104 -13.77 -11.87 -4.90
C ALA A 104 -13.96 -13.14 -5.74
N LEU A 105 -14.20 -13.00 -7.05
CA LEU A 105 -14.38 -14.14 -7.96
C LEU A 105 -13.11 -14.99 -8.06
N VAL A 106 -11.93 -14.37 -8.19
CA VAL A 106 -10.65 -15.09 -8.23
C VAL A 106 -10.42 -15.87 -6.94
N THR A 107 -10.69 -15.24 -5.80
CA THR A 107 -10.54 -15.89 -4.48
C THR A 107 -11.50 -17.06 -4.33
N GLN A 108 -12.77 -16.88 -4.70
CA GLN A 108 -13.77 -17.96 -4.67
C GLN A 108 -13.42 -19.09 -5.62
N PHE A 109 -12.87 -18.80 -6.80
CA PHE A 109 -12.44 -19.81 -7.76
C PHE A 109 -11.30 -20.68 -7.19
N ILE A 110 -10.29 -20.06 -6.57
CA ILE A 110 -9.17 -20.77 -5.93
C ILE A 110 -9.67 -21.65 -4.78
N ILE A 111 -10.55 -21.13 -3.92
CA ILE A 111 -11.11 -21.89 -2.80
C ILE A 111 -11.96 -23.05 -3.30
N LYS A 112 -12.83 -22.83 -4.30
CA LYS A 112 -13.68 -23.88 -4.88
C LYS A 112 -12.87 -24.98 -5.54
N LYS A 113 -11.78 -24.64 -6.23
CA LYS A 113 -10.85 -25.62 -6.81
C LYS A 113 -10.18 -26.47 -5.73
N LYS A 114 -9.71 -25.84 -4.64
CA LYS A 114 -9.11 -26.54 -3.50
C LYS A 114 -10.09 -27.47 -2.76
N ASN A 115 -11.38 -27.15 -2.75
CA ASN A 115 -12.41 -27.97 -2.10
C ASN A 115 -12.93 -29.14 -2.97
N ASN A 116 -12.53 -29.19 -4.25
CA ASN A 116 -12.92 -30.23 -5.20
C ASN A 116 -11.79 -31.25 -5.44
N ASP A 117 -10.66 -31.08 -4.75
CA ASP A 117 -9.58 -32.06 -4.53
C ASP A 117 -9.75 -32.67 -3.11
#